data_AF-A0A965ZDY5-F1
#
_entry.id   AF-A0A965ZDY5-F1
#
_cell.length_a   1.000
_cell.length_b   1.000
_cell.length_c   1.000
_cell.angle_alpha   90.00
_cell.angle_beta   90.00
_cell.angle_gamma   90.00
#
_symmetry.space_group_name_H-M   'P 1'
#
loop_
_entity.id
_entity.type
_entity.pdbx_description
1 polymer ?
#
loop_
_entity_poly.entity_id
_entity_poly.type
_entity_poly.pdbx_seq_one_letter_code
_entity_poly.pdbx_strand_id
1 'polypeptide(L)'
;MIAKQQILIQKLATLKSKIQQSESIDKIIEYVEEAVEHALPVEPMVVTSKFKAQRKKATKIQLLQMELQAVKNMKQPDLEYIRFQFSSSMILLISVFSNEAN
;
A
#
# COMPACT_ATOMS: atom_id res chain seq x y z
N MET A 1 6.74 -18.95 6.01
CA MET A 1 6.93 -17.49 5.76
C MET A 1 6.15 -17.06 4.51
N ILE A 2 6.32 -17.77 3.39
CA ILE A 2 5.65 -17.54 2.09
C ILE A 2 4.12 -17.40 2.19
N ALA A 3 3.45 -18.25 2.97
CA ALA A 3 1.99 -18.21 3.09
C ALA A 3 1.45 -16.89 3.66
N LYS A 4 2.14 -16.27 4.65
CA LYS A 4 1.71 -14.98 5.23
C LYS A 4 1.84 -13.84 4.23
N GLN A 5 2.89 -13.85 3.41
CA GLN A 5 3.12 -12.86 2.36
C GLN A 5 2.08 -13.00 1.23
N GLN A 6 1.77 -14.23 0.81
CA GLN A 6 0.73 -14.47 -0.19
C GLN A 6 -0.66 -14.00 0.28
N ILE A 7 -1.04 -14.32 1.52
CA ILE A 7 -2.29 -13.83 2.12
C ILE A 7 -2.30 -12.30 2.15
N LEU A 8 -1.20 -11.67 2.56
CA LEU A 8 -1.09 -10.21 2.57
C LEU A 8 -1.23 -9.62 1.15
N ILE A 9 -0.53 -10.18 0.16
CA ILE A 9 -0.61 -9.72 -1.24
C ILE A 9 -2.05 -9.76 -1.75
N GLN A 10 -2.78 -10.86 -1.49
CA GLN A 10 -4.18 -10.98 -1.88
C GLN A 10 -5.04 -9.90 -1.22
N LYS A 11 -4.87 -9.67 0.10
CA LYS A 11 -5.58 -8.60 0.81
C LYS A 11 -5.27 -7.21 0.24
N LEU A 12 -3.99 -6.89 0.05
CA LEU A 12 -3.56 -5.61 -0.51
C LEU A 12 -4.07 -5.40 -1.94
N ALA A 13 -4.08 -6.46 -2.76
CA ALA A 13 -4.65 -6.41 -4.11
C ALA A 13 -6.17 -6.16 -4.08
N THR A 14 -6.90 -6.79 -3.15
CA THR A 14 -8.33 -6.51 -2.94
C THR A 14 -8.55 -5.05 -2.52
N LEU A 15 -7.78 -4.54 -1.56
CA LEU A 15 -7.88 -3.14 -1.12
C LEU A 15 -7.56 -2.16 -2.25
N LYS A 16 -6.52 -2.43 -3.04
CA LYS A 16 -6.21 -1.65 -4.25
C LYS A 16 -7.41 -1.60 -5.21
N SER A 17 -8.03 -2.73 -5.52
CA SER A 17 -9.21 -2.77 -6.40
C SER A 17 -10.38 -1.98 -5.82
N LYS A 18 -10.62 -2.08 -4.50
CA LYS A 18 -11.64 -1.27 -3.81
C LYS A 18 -11.34 0.23 -3.89
N ILE A 19 -10.09 0.64 -3.76
CA ILE A 19 -9.66 2.04 -3.93
C ILE A 19 -9.99 2.50 -5.36
N GLN A 20 -9.57 1.75 -6.38
CA GLN A 20 -9.77 2.10 -7.78
C GLN A 20 -11.26 2.24 -8.16
N GLN A 21 -12.13 1.47 -7.51
CA GLN A 21 -13.58 1.48 -7.75
C GLN A 21 -14.36 2.40 -6.78
N SER A 22 -13.72 2.99 -5.79
CA SER A 22 -14.40 3.79 -4.76
C SER A 22 -14.88 5.13 -5.34
N GLU A 23 -16.09 5.51 -4.97
CA GLU A 23 -16.65 6.84 -5.28
C GLU A 23 -16.53 7.81 -4.09
N SER A 24 -15.91 7.38 -2.98
CA SER A 24 -15.75 8.15 -1.75
C SER A 24 -14.28 8.22 -1.35
N ILE A 25 -13.82 9.44 -1.06
CA ILE A 25 -12.47 9.69 -0.54
C ILE A 25 -12.30 9.10 0.86
N ASP A 26 -13.32 9.23 1.72
CA ASP A 26 -13.28 8.67 3.08
C ASP A 26 -13.07 7.15 3.05
N LYS A 27 -13.81 6.44 2.19
CA LYS A 27 -13.60 5.00 1.99
C LYS A 27 -12.20 4.68 1.46
N ILE A 28 -11.66 5.50 0.56
CA ILE A 28 -10.29 5.32 0.06
C ILE A 28 -9.29 5.46 1.21
N ILE A 29 -9.46 6.49 2.06
CA ILE A 29 -8.63 6.70 3.25
C ILE A 29 -8.68 5.47 4.16
N GLU A 30 -9.87 4.96 4.48
CA GLU A 30 -10.06 3.75 5.30
C GLU A 30 -9.33 2.53 4.70
N TYR A 31 -9.45 2.28 3.40
CA TYR A 31 -8.77 1.16 2.75
C TYR A 31 -7.24 1.29 2.76
N VAL A 32 -6.71 2.52 2.66
CA VAL A 32 -5.27 2.78 2.74
C VAL A 32 -4.76 2.59 4.16
N GLU A 33 -5.51 3.04 5.17
CA GLU A 33 -5.19 2.80 6.58
C GLU A 33 -5.17 1.30 6.89
N GLU A 34 -6.19 0.58 6.44
CA GLU A 34 -6.27 -0.88 6.56
C GLU A 34 -5.06 -1.57 5.88
N ALA A 35 -4.66 -1.09 4.70
CA ALA A 35 -3.50 -1.64 3.99
C ALA A 35 -2.20 -1.47 4.80
N VAL A 36 -1.99 -0.30 5.40
CA VAL A 36 -0.84 -0.02 6.26
C VAL A 36 -0.86 -0.94 7.49
N GLU A 37 -2.01 -1.06 8.16
CA GLU A 37 -2.17 -1.91 9.34
C GLU A 37 -1.83 -3.38 9.05
N HIS A 38 -2.34 -3.94 7.94
CA HIS A 38 -2.03 -5.33 7.56
C HIS A 38 -0.58 -5.53 7.14
N ALA A 39 0.07 -4.51 6.56
CA ALA A 39 1.44 -4.60 6.08
C ALA A 39 2.50 -4.48 7.20
N LEU A 40 2.21 -3.71 8.27
CA LEU A 40 3.13 -3.48 9.38
C LEU A 40 3.66 -4.77 10.05
N PRO A 41 2.86 -5.80 10.39
CA PRO A 41 3.35 -6.99 11.09
C PRO A 41 4.00 -8.04 10.18
N VAL A 42 3.93 -7.90 8.86
CA VAL A 42 4.42 -8.92 7.91
C VAL A 42 5.83 -8.57 7.43
N GLU A 43 6.76 -9.51 7.53
CA GLU A 43 8.11 -9.35 7.00
C GLU A 43 8.10 -9.30 5.46
N PRO A 44 8.90 -8.42 4.84
CA PRO A 44 9.02 -8.34 3.38
C PRO A 44 9.59 -9.62 2.80
N MET A 45 9.41 -9.83 1.49
CA MET A 45 10.07 -10.93 0.80
C MET A 45 11.57 -10.61 0.70
N VAL A 46 12.43 -11.55 1.12
CA VAL A 46 13.88 -11.35 1.12
C VAL A 46 14.49 -12.07 -0.07
N VAL A 47 14.85 -11.32 -1.10
CA VAL A 47 15.51 -11.85 -2.31
C VAL A 47 17.04 -11.70 -2.23
N THR A 48 17.54 -10.63 -1.60
CA THR A 48 18.99 -10.33 -1.57
C THR A 48 19.52 -10.04 -0.17
N SER A 49 18.94 -9.07 0.54
CA SER A 49 19.36 -8.66 1.88
C SER A 49 18.17 -8.27 2.73
N LYS A 50 18.07 -8.87 3.94
CA LYS A 50 17.00 -8.58 4.92
C LYS A 50 16.94 -7.09 5.27
N PHE A 51 18.10 -6.45 5.46
CA PHE A 51 18.17 -5.01 5.76
C PHE A 51 17.62 -4.16 4.62
N LYS A 52 18.03 -4.46 3.37
CA LYS A 52 17.52 -3.73 2.20
C LYS A 52 16.02 -3.92 2.00
N ALA A 53 15.50 -5.14 2.22
CA ALA A 53 14.07 -5.43 2.11
C ALA A 53 13.24 -4.69 3.16
N GLN A 54 13.71 -4.65 4.41
CA GLN A 54 13.06 -3.91 5.49
C GLN A 54 13.06 -2.40 5.25
N ARG A 55 14.18 -1.86 4.76
CA ARG A 55 14.25 -0.44 4.37
C ARG A 55 13.27 -0.12 3.24
N LYS A 56 13.16 -0.98 2.22
CA LYS A 56 12.17 -0.82 1.14
C LYS A 56 10.75 -0.80 1.70
N LYS A 57 10.39 -1.76 2.56
CA LYS A 57 9.08 -1.78 3.25
C LYS A 57 8.80 -0.46 3.97
N ALA A 58 9.72 -0.03 4.83
CA ALA A 58 9.57 1.19 5.61
C ALA A 58 9.34 2.41 4.71
N THR A 59 10.13 2.55 3.64
CA THR A 59 9.97 3.66 2.68
C THR A 59 8.61 3.65 1.97
N LYS A 60 8.11 2.48 1.58
CA LYS A 60 6.79 2.39 0.89
C LYS A 60 5.63 2.67 1.84
N ILE A 61 5.70 2.19 3.08
CA ILE A 61 4.71 2.52 4.11
C ILE A 61 4.74 4.03 4.42
N GLN A 62 5.94 4.60 4.59
CA GLN A 62 6.09 6.04 4.86
C GLN A 62 5.51 6.89 3.71
N LEU A 63 5.74 6.50 2.46
CA LEU A 63 5.16 7.18 1.30
C LEU A 63 3.62 7.19 1.37
N LEU A 64 3.00 6.02 1.58
CA LEU A 64 1.53 5.92 1.71
C LEU A 64 1.00 6.78 2.86
N GLN A 65 1.69 6.79 3.99
CA GLN A 65 1.30 7.62 5.14
C GLN A 65 1.42 9.12 4.84
N MET A 66 2.47 9.55 4.13
CA MET A 66 2.60 10.95 3.70
C MET A 66 1.50 11.36 2.72
N GLU A 67 1.18 10.50 1.75
CA GLU A 67 0.07 10.70 0.81
C GLU A 67 -1.27 10.78 1.53
N LEU A 68 -1.51 9.90 2.51
CA LEU A 68 -2.70 9.91 3.36
C LEU A 68 -2.85 11.24 4.10
N GLN A 69 -1.78 11.72 4.72
CA GLN A 69 -1.78 13.02 5.40
C GLN A 69 -1.98 14.17 4.42
N ALA A 70 -1.40 14.11 3.22
CA ALA A 70 -1.63 15.12 2.20
C ALA A 70 -3.11 15.19 1.82
N VAL A 71 -3.74 14.04 1.53
CA VAL A 71 -5.17 13.97 1.16
C VAL A 71 -6.08 14.45 2.28
N LYS A 72 -5.82 14.04 3.54
CA LYS A 72 -6.61 14.50 4.70
C LYS A 72 -6.57 16.02 4.90
N ASN A 73 -5.50 16.67 4.45
CA ASN A 73 -5.31 18.11 4.58
C ASN A 73 -5.71 18.89 3.30
N MET A 74 -6.17 18.22 2.23
CA MET A 74 -6.62 18.90 1.01
C MET A 74 -7.99 19.53 1.22
N LYS A 75 -8.15 20.78 0.77
CA LYS A 75 -9.45 21.49 0.82
C LYS A 75 -10.43 21.02 -0.25
N GLN A 76 -9.93 20.68 -1.43
CA GLN A 76 -10.72 20.22 -2.57
C GLN A 76 -9.98 19.05 -3.25
N PRO A 77 -10.03 17.87 -2.64
CA PRO A 77 -9.39 16.68 -3.19
C PRO A 77 -10.07 16.21 -4.47
N ASP A 78 -9.28 15.99 -5.53
CA ASP A 78 -9.72 15.34 -6.77
C ASP A 78 -9.77 13.82 -6.56
N LEU A 79 -10.97 13.24 -6.66
CA LEU A 79 -11.21 11.81 -6.47
C LEU A 79 -10.48 10.94 -7.50
N GLU A 80 -10.42 11.34 -8.77
CA GLU A 80 -9.75 10.58 -9.81
C GLU A 80 -8.24 10.55 -9.59
N TYR A 81 -7.67 11.72 -9.26
CA TYR A 81 -6.27 11.82 -8.89
C TYR A 81 -5.94 10.96 -7.66
N ILE A 82 -6.77 11.01 -6.62
CA ILE A 82 -6.58 10.23 -5.38
C ILE A 82 -6.64 8.72 -5.65
N ARG A 83 -7.63 8.27 -6.44
CA ARG A 83 -7.73 6.86 -6.85
C ARG A 83 -6.48 6.41 -7.57
N PHE A 84 -5.98 7.22 -8.50
CA PHE A 84 -4.76 6.91 -9.25
C PHE A 84 -3.52 6.86 -8.35
N GLN A 85 -3.33 7.88 -7.51
CA GLN A 85 -2.17 7.99 -6.62
C GLN A 85 -2.10 6.79 -5.65
N PHE A 86 -3.17 6.53 -4.90
CA PHE A 86 -3.15 5.43 -3.94
C PHE A 86 -3.10 4.06 -4.62
N SER A 87 -3.76 3.88 -5.76
CA SER A 87 -3.64 2.61 -6.51
C SER A 87 -2.20 2.34 -6.93
N SER A 88 -1.46 3.38 -7.34
CA SER A 88 -0.05 3.29 -7.71
C SER A 88 0.83 2.97 -6.50
N SER A 89 0.64 3.67 -5.39
CA SER A 89 1.40 3.42 -4.16
C SER A 89 1.11 2.05 -3.55
N MET A 90 -0.11 1.53 -3.69
CA MET A 90 -0.46 0.17 -3.32
C MET A 90 0.29 -0.88 -4.15
N ILE A 91 0.49 -0.67 -5.46
CA ILE A 91 1.33 -1.55 -6.29
C ILE A 91 2.78 -1.55 -5.75
N LEU A 92 3.32 -0.38 -5.42
CA LEU A 92 4.66 -0.27 -4.87
C LEU A 92 4.81 -0.95 -3.50
N LEU A 93 3.76 -0.96 -2.68
CA LEU A 93 3.75 -1.69 -1.42
C LEU A 93 3.68 -3.21 -1.65
N ILE A 94 2.81 -3.66 -2.55
CA ILE A 94 2.66 -5.08 -2.91
C ILE A 94 3.98 -5.67 -3.40
N SER A 95 4.74 -4.93 -4.21
CA SER A 95 6.02 -5.41 -4.76
C SER A 95 7.11 -5.65 -3.72
N VAL A 96 6.95 -5.12 -2.50
CA VAL A 96 7.86 -5.41 -1.37
C VAL A 96 7.64 -6.83 -0.83
N PHE A 97 6.44 -7.38 -1.00
CA PHE A 97 6.05 -8.69 -0.50
C PHE A 97 6.00 -9.74 -1.60
N SER A 98 5.96 -9.34 -2.87
CA SER A 98 6.01 -10.26 -4.01
C SER A 98 7.45 -10.63 -4.39
N ASN A 99 7.60 -11.77 -5.08
CA ASN A 99 8.87 -12.28 -5.58
C ASN A 99 9.19 -11.77 -7.00
N GLU A 100 8.46 -10.75 -7.48
CA GLU A 100 8.70 -10.22 -8.82
C GLU A 100 9.99 -9.39 -8.80
N ALA A 101 11.06 -10.02 -9.27
CA ALA A 101 12.25 -9.33 -9.72
C ALA A 101 11.85 -8.37 -10.84
N ASN A 102 11.90 -7.07 -10.57
CA ASN A 102 12.14 -6.09 -11.63
C ASN A 102 13.55 -6.31 -12.21
#